data_AF-A0ABD1U600-F1
#
_entry.id   AF-A0ABD1U600-F1
#
_cell.length_a   1.000
_cell.length_b   1.000
_cell.length_c   1.000
_cell.angle_alpha   90.00
_cell.angle_beta   90.00
_cell.angle_gamma   90.00
#
_symmetry.space_group_name_H-M   'P 1'
#
loop_
_entity.id
_entity.type
_entity.pdbx_description
1 polymer ?
#
loop_
_entity_poly.entity_id
_entity_poly.type
_entity_poly.pdbx_seq_one_letter_code
_entity_poly.pdbx_strand_id
1 'polypeptide(L)'
;MSFTYSSIGLGLGIAKVAETGKIRGSLTGISIGYVTPIDKIWRTFQALGAIAFAYSYSLILIEIQDTVKSPPSEYKTMKKATLLSVVVTTLFYMSCGCFGYAAFGDLSHGNLLTGFGFFNPYWLLDIANAAIVIHLVGAYQVYCQPLFAFVEKTATKYFPDNKFITKEVEIPIPGFKSLKLNLFRLVWRTIFVIITTIISMLMPFFNDCCRDSWCIRLLAFNRLFPGRDVYSTEKDTEMEPEMD
;
A
#
# COMPACT_ATOMS: atom_id res chain seq x y z
N MET A 1 -4.46 -2.74 -3.60
CA MET A 1 -4.44 -3.10 -5.04
C MET A 1 -5.73 -2.68 -5.71
N SER A 2 -5.65 -2.29 -6.98
CA SER A 2 -6.84 -1.91 -7.75
C SER A 2 -7.69 -3.14 -8.02
N PHE A 3 -8.95 -3.11 -7.56
CA PHE A 3 -9.87 -4.24 -7.71
C PHE A 3 -10.11 -4.58 -9.18
N THR A 4 -10.45 -3.59 -10.01
CA THR A 4 -10.73 -3.79 -11.44
C THR A 4 -9.49 -4.30 -12.18
N TYR A 5 -8.32 -3.69 -11.97
CA TYR A 5 -7.07 -4.14 -12.58
C TYR A 5 -6.74 -5.60 -12.22
N SER A 6 -6.89 -5.95 -10.94
CA SER A 6 -6.56 -7.30 -10.44
C SER A 6 -7.57 -8.33 -10.93
N SER A 7 -8.86 -8.00 -10.96
CA SER A 7 -9.92 -8.88 -11.48
C SER A 7 -9.75 -9.15 -12.97
N ILE A 8 -9.39 -8.13 -13.77
CA ILE A 8 -9.08 -8.29 -15.19
C ILE A 8 -7.84 -9.17 -15.37
N GLY A 9 -6.76 -8.89 -14.63
CA GLY A 9 -5.54 -9.69 -14.70
C GLY A 9 -5.73 -11.15 -14.26
N LEU A 10 -6.54 -11.39 -13.22
CA LEU A 10 -6.93 -12.72 -12.78
C LEU A 10 -7.73 -13.45 -13.87
N GLY A 11 -8.73 -12.78 -14.46
CA GLY A 11 -9.53 -13.34 -15.55
C GLY A 11 -8.69 -13.71 -16.75
N LEU A 12 -7.76 -12.85 -17.16
CA LEU A 12 -6.81 -13.11 -18.24
C LEU A 12 -5.87 -14.27 -17.91
N GLY A 13 -5.38 -14.37 -16.66
CA GLY A 13 -4.59 -15.49 -16.17
C GLY A 13 -5.33 -16.82 -16.27
N ILE A 14 -6.57 -16.86 -15.78
CA ILE A 14 -7.43 -18.06 -15.87
C ILE A 14 -7.68 -18.43 -17.34
N ALA A 15 -8.04 -17.46 -18.18
CA ALA A 15 -8.29 -17.68 -19.59
C ALA A 15 -7.05 -18.24 -20.30
N LYS A 16 -5.85 -17.74 -19.99
CA LYS A 16 -4.60 -18.22 -20.58
C LYS A 16 -4.27 -19.65 -20.17
N VAL A 17 -4.48 -19.99 -18.90
CA VAL A 17 -4.30 -21.37 -18.42
C VAL A 17 -5.30 -22.31 -19.08
N ALA A 18 -6.57 -21.89 -19.20
CA ALA A 18 -7.61 -22.67 -19.87
C ALA A 18 -7.32 -22.87 -21.37
N GLU A 19 -6.85 -21.83 -22.06
CA GLU A 19 -6.46 -21.87 -23.48
C GLU A 19 -5.27 -22.79 -23.72
N THR A 20 -4.23 -22.70 -22.87
CA THR A 20 -3.01 -23.48 -23.04
C THR A 20 -3.17 -24.93 -22.58
N GLY A 21 -4.14 -25.20 -21.69
CA GLY A 21 -4.37 -26.50 -21.07
C GLY A 21 -3.21 -27.00 -20.19
N LYS A 22 -2.25 -26.12 -19.86
CA LYS A 22 -1.02 -26.45 -19.12
C LYS A 22 -0.72 -25.39 -18.07
N ILE A 23 -0.25 -25.85 -16.92
CA ILE A 23 0.31 -24.99 -15.86
C ILE A 23 1.80 -24.86 -16.11
N ARG A 24 2.28 -23.64 -16.38
CA ARG A 24 3.70 -23.37 -16.70
C ARG A 24 4.59 -23.17 -15.48
N GLY A 25 4.01 -22.99 -14.30
CA GLY A 25 4.74 -22.75 -13.05
C GLY A 25 5.34 -24.02 -12.44
N SER A 26 6.47 -23.86 -11.74
CA SER A 26 7.15 -24.89 -10.94
C SER A 26 6.95 -24.67 -9.43
N LEU A 27 6.88 -25.75 -8.65
CA LEU A 27 6.80 -25.71 -7.18
C LEU A 27 8.02 -25.04 -6.52
N THR A 28 9.18 -25.06 -7.17
CA THR A 28 10.42 -24.49 -6.63
C THR A 28 10.66 -23.04 -7.06
N GLY A 29 9.65 -22.40 -7.67
CA GLY A 29 9.80 -21.09 -8.29
C GLY A 29 10.64 -21.15 -9.57
N ILE A 30 11.25 -20.02 -9.93
CA ILE A 30 12.12 -19.91 -11.10
C ILE A 30 13.23 -20.98 -11.08
N SER A 31 13.42 -21.64 -12.21
CA SER A 31 14.40 -22.71 -12.38
C SER A 31 15.85 -22.20 -12.29
N ILE A 32 16.70 -22.95 -11.58
CA ILE A 32 18.15 -22.69 -11.54
C ILE A 32 18.70 -23.06 -12.92
N GLY A 33 19.22 -22.08 -13.65
CA GLY A 33 19.54 -22.18 -15.08
C GLY A 33 18.96 -21.01 -15.90
N TYR A 34 17.82 -20.47 -15.48
CA TYR A 34 17.31 -19.17 -15.97
C TYR A 34 17.89 -18.00 -15.18
N VAL A 35 18.13 -18.20 -13.88
CA VAL A 35 18.81 -17.26 -12.98
C VAL A 35 19.92 -17.96 -12.20
N THR A 36 20.88 -17.20 -11.69
CA THR A 36 21.93 -17.74 -10.82
C THR A 36 21.35 -18.13 -9.45
N PRO A 37 22.00 -19.02 -8.68
CA PRO A 37 21.56 -19.35 -7.33
C PRO A 37 21.46 -18.13 -6.40
N ILE A 38 22.39 -17.17 -6.54
CA ILE A 38 22.41 -15.93 -5.76
C ILE A 38 21.21 -15.05 -6.14
N ASP A 39 20.95 -14.89 -7.45
CA ASP A 39 19.78 -14.13 -7.91
C ASP A 39 18.47 -14.75 -7.45
N LYS A 40 18.40 -16.09 -7.39
CA LYS A 40 17.23 -16.81 -6.87
C LYS A 40 16.98 -16.44 -5.41
N ILE A 41 18.02 -16.47 -4.58
CA ILE A 41 17.94 -16.07 -3.16
C ILE A 41 17.50 -14.60 -3.04
N TRP A 42 18.12 -13.71 -3.81
CA TRP A 42 17.78 -12.28 -3.79
C TRP A 42 16.33 -12.02 -4.19
N ARG A 43 15.84 -12.67 -5.26
CA ARG A 43 14.45 -12.59 -5.69
C ARG A 43 13.47 -13.14 -4.65
N THR A 44 13.86 -14.16 -3.90
CA THR A 44 13.05 -14.65 -2.77
C THR A 44 12.94 -13.59 -1.66
N PHE A 45 14.04 -12.93 -1.29
CA PHE A 45 14.00 -11.83 -0.32
C PHE A 45 13.16 -10.65 -0.82
N GLN A 46 13.28 -10.30 -2.10
CA GLN A 46 12.45 -9.28 -2.73
C GLN A 46 10.96 -9.65 -2.70
N ALA A 47 10.62 -10.91 -2.94
CA ALA A 47 9.24 -11.38 -2.83
C ALA A 47 8.70 -11.26 -1.39
N LEU A 48 9.49 -11.63 -0.38
CA LEU A 48 9.14 -11.42 1.03
C LEU A 48 8.95 -9.93 1.35
N GLY A 49 9.83 -9.08 0.84
CA GLY A 49 9.72 -7.63 0.93
C GLY A 49 8.46 -7.07 0.29
N ALA A 50 8.07 -7.61 -0.87
CA ALA A 50 6.82 -7.24 -1.55
C ALA A 50 5.60 -7.59 -0.71
N ILE A 51 5.58 -8.78 -0.10
CA ILE A 51 4.52 -9.21 0.82
C ILE A 51 4.46 -8.27 2.02
N ALA A 52 5.60 -8.01 2.68
CA ALA A 52 5.68 -7.13 3.83
C ALA A 52 5.15 -5.72 3.51
N PHE A 53 5.57 -5.17 2.36
CA PHE A 53 5.09 -3.87 1.89
C PHE A 53 3.58 -3.88 1.63
N ALA A 54 3.05 -4.95 1.02
CA ALA A 54 1.64 -5.02 0.65
C ALA A 54 0.68 -5.08 1.87
N TYR A 55 1.19 -5.46 3.05
CA TYR A 55 0.46 -5.41 4.33
C TYR A 55 0.89 -4.23 5.23
N SER A 56 1.60 -3.24 4.70
CA SER A 56 1.87 -2.01 5.43
C SER A 56 0.74 -1.00 5.29
N TYR A 57 -0.21 -1.01 6.24
CA TYR A 57 -1.33 -0.06 6.26
C TYR A 57 -1.66 0.48 7.66
N SER A 58 -0.79 0.21 8.64
CA SER A 58 -1.02 0.57 10.06
C SER A 58 -1.25 2.06 10.30
N LEU A 59 -0.53 2.95 9.60
CA LEU A 59 -0.72 4.40 9.72
C LEU A 59 -2.14 4.82 9.29
N ILE A 60 -2.68 4.19 8.25
CA ILE A 60 -4.02 4.47 7.75
C ILE A 60 -5.07 3.87 8.67
N LEU A 61 -4.83 2.69 9.26
CA LEU A 61 -5.76 2.11 10.23
C LEU A 61 -6.04 3.03 11.41
N ILE A 62 -5.02 3.69 11.94
CA ILE A 62 -5.16 4.59 13.10
C ILE A 62 -6.07 5.76 12.73
N GLU A 63 -5.85 6.39 11.58
CA GLU A 63 -6.69 7.50 11.10
C GLU A 63 -8.13 7.05 10.81
N ILE A 64 -8.32 5.86 10.23
CA ILE A 64 -9.68 5.33 10.02
C ILE A 64 -10.34 5.08 11.38
N GLN A 65 -9.63 4.46 12.32
CA GLN A 65 -10.17 4.14 13.65
C GLN A 65 -10.63 5.40 14.38
N ASP A 66 -9.84 6.47 14.34
CA ASP A 66 -10.16 7.78 14.95
C ASP A 66 -11.42 8.44 14.38
N THR A 67 -11.87 8.01 13.19
CA THR A 67 -13.09 8.54 12.54
C THR A 67 -14.33 7.66 12.73
N VAL A 68 -14.18 6.43 13.23
CA VAL A 68 -15.30 5.51 13.42
C VAL A 68 -16.15 5.98 14.60
N LYS A 69 -17.46 6.06 14.41
CA LYS A 69 -18.38 6.46 15.49
C LYS A 69 -18.76 5.28 16.37
N SER A 70 -18.78 5.52 17.68
CA SER A 70 -19.37 4.59 18.66
C SER A 70 -20.88 4.86 18.84
N PRO A 71 -21.70 3.86 19.23
CA PRO A 71 -21.40 2.44 19.51
C PRO A 71 -21.57 1.50 18.29
N PRO A 72 -20.92 0.31 18.25
CA PRO A 72 -20.00 -0.28 19.24
C PRO A 72 -18.60 0.35 19.21
N SER A 73 -17.72 0.00 20.18
CA SER A 73 -16.38 0.59 20.29
C SER A 73 -15.58 0.49 18.98
N GLU A 74 -14.87 1.56 18.65
CA GLU A 74 -14.08 1.73 17.42
C GLU A 74 -13.17 0.52 17.16
N TYR A 75 -12.45 0.07 18.19
CA TYR A 75 -11.60 -1.12 18.13
C TYR A 75 -12.36 -2.38 17.68
N LYS A 76 -13.58 -2.63 18.17
CA LYS A 76 -14.36 -3.82 17.80
C LYS A 76 -14.77 -3.78 16.33
N THR A 77 -15.21 -2.61 15.85
CA THR A 77 -15.57 -2.39 14.45
C THR A 77 -14.33 -2.52 13.56
N MET A 78 -13.24 -1.85 13.92
CA MET A 78 -11.99 -1.87 13.17
C MET A 78 -11.33 -3.24 13.13
N LYS A 79 -11.42 -4.03 14.21
CA LYS A 79 -10.91 -5.41 14.23
C LYS A 79 -11.64 -6.29 13.21
N LYS A 80 -12.98 -6.22 13.16
CA LYS A 80 -13.78 -6.98 12.19
C LYS A 80 -13.50 -6.53 10.76
N ALA A 81 -13.47 -5.21 10.53
CA ALA A 81 -13.19 -4.63 9.22
C ALA A 81 -11.79 -5.01 8.73
N THR A 82 -10.78 -4.93 9.60
CA THR A 82 -9.40 -5.30 9.29
C THR A 82 -9.28 -6.78 8.99
N LEU A 83 -9.89 -7.66 9.80
CA LEU A 83 -9.88 -9.10 9.56
C LEU A 83 -10.46 -9.43 8.18
N LEU A 84 -11.64 -8.89 7.87
CA LEU A 84 -12.28 -9.09 6.57
C LEU A 84 -11.40 -8.55 5.44
N SER A 85 -10.85 -7.35 5.59
CA SER A 85 -9.98 -6.72 4.59
C SER A 85 -8.73 -7.55 4.32
N VAL A 86 -8.06 -8.07 5.36
CA VAL A 86 -6.87 -8.92 5.24
C VAL A 86 -7.21 -10.23 4.54
N VAL A 87 -8.30 -10.90 4.93
CA VAL A 87 -8.72 -12.15 4.29
C VAL A 87 -8.99 -11.95 2.81
N VAL A 88 -9.81 -10.95 2.46
CA VAL A 88 -10.16 -10.64 1.06
C VAL A 88 -8.91 -10.29 0.26
N THR A 89 -8.06 -9.41 0.79
CA THR A 89 -6.83 -8.97 0.11
C THR A 89 -5.87 -10.15 -0.12
N THR A 90 -5.71 -11.00 0.89
CA THR A 90 -4.86 -12.20 0.79
C THR A 90 -5.37 -13.13 -0.28
N LEU A 91 -6.67 -13.44 -0.31
CA LEU A 91 -7.27 -14.28 -1.34
C LEU A 91 -7.06 -13.71 -2.74
N PHE A 92 -7.22 -12.40 -2.92
CA PHE A 92 -6.98 -11.74 -4.20
C PHE A 92 -5.50 -11.79 -4.61
N TYR A 93 -4.56 -11.52 -3.71
CA TYR A 93 -3.13 -11.55 -3.99
C TYR A 93 -2.67 -12.96 -4.35
N MET A 94 -3.10 -13.94 -3.57
CA MET A 94 -2.77 -15.34 -3.79
C MET A 94 -3.35 -15.82 -5.13
N SER A 95 -4.61 -15.49 -5.43
CA SER A 95 -5.25 -15.84 -6.71
C SER A 95 -4.52 -15.21 -7.90
N CYS A 96 -4.25 -13.90 -7.88
CA CYS A 96 -3.54 -13.21 -8.96
C CYS A 96 -2.11 -13.75 -9.14
N GLY A 97 -1.40 -14.02 -8.03
CA GLY A 97 -0.06 -14.61 -8.04
C GLY A 97 -0.05 -16.02 -8.61
N CYS A 98 -0.95 -16.89 -8.17
CA CYS A 98 -1.06 -18.27 -8.63
C CYS A 98 -1.43 -18.36 -10.10
N PHE A 99 -2.49 -17.66 -10.54
CA PHE A 99 -2.92 -17.73 -11.94
C PHE A 99 -1.96 -16.99 -12.88
N GLY A 100 -1.34 -15.89 -12.44
CA GLY A 100 -0.27 -15.24 -13.19
C GLY A 100 0.95 -16.15 -13.37
N TYR A 101 1.38 -16.82 -12.31
CA TYR A 101 2.49 -17.78 -12.38
C TYR A 101 2.13 -19.06 -13.14
N ALA A 102 0.90 -19.55 -13.03
CA ALA A 102 0.42 -20.68 -13.82
C ALA A 102 0.36 -20.36 -15.33
N ALA A 103 0.01 -19.13 -15.69
CA ALA A 103 -0.07 -18.67 -17.07
C ALA A 103 1.31 -18.47 -17.72
N PHE A 104 2.29 -17.92 -16.99
CA PHE A 104 3.58 -17.50 -17.55
C PHE A 104 4.80 -18.28 -17.06
N GLY A 105 4.72 -18.98 -15.93
CA GLY A 105 5.82 -19.73 -15.32
C GLY A 105 7.04 -18.84 -15.01
N ASP A 106 8.21 -19.29 -15.44
CA ASP A 106 9.50 -18.59 -15.26
C ASP A 106 9.55 -17.23 -15.99
N LEU A 107 8.62 -16.98 -16.92
CA LEU A 107 8.46 -15.70 -17.64
C LEU A 107 7.40 -14.79 -17.01
N SER A 108 7.02 -15.04 -15.75
CA SER A 108 6.09 -14.17 -15.03
C SER A 108 6.67 -12.77 -14.87
N HIS A 109 5.92 -11.78 -15.34
CA HIS A 109 6.32 -10.38 -15.30
C HIS A 109 6.00 -9.76 -13.93
N GLY A 110 6.81 -8.80 -13.47
CA GLY A 110 6.58 -8.10 -12.21
C GLY A 110 5.26 -7.31 -12.17
N ASN A 111 4.75 -6.91 -13.33
CA ASN A 111 3.41 -6.37 -13.52
C ASN A 111 2.56 -7.39 -14.30
N LEU A 112 1.46 -7.84 -13.69
CA LEU A 112 0.62 -8.92 -14.22
C LEU A 112 0.16 -8.67 -15.66
N LEU A 113 -0.21 -7.44 -16.01
CA LEU A 113 -0.75 -7.11 -17.33
C LEU A 113 0.30 -6.87 -18.42
N THR A 114 1.58 -6.68 -18.06
CA THR A 114 2.65 -6.56 -19.06
C THR A 114 2.80 -7.85 -19.87
N GLY A 115 2.58 -9.01 -19.25
CA GLY A 115 2.58 -10.31 -19.94
C GLY A 115 1.41 -10.52 -20.91
N PHE A 116 0.38 -9.67 -20.85
CA PHE A 116 -0.82 -9.74 -21.69
C PHE A 116 -0.89 -8.62 -22.75
N GLY A 117 0.20 -7.90 -23.01
CA GLY A 117 0.23 -6.73 -23.91
C GLY A 117 -0.26 -6.95 -25.36
N PHE A 118 -0.46 -8.21 -25.78
CA PHE A 118 -0.99 -8.59 -27.10
C PHE A 118 -2.36 -9.29 -27.03
N PHE A 119 -3.05 -9.27 -25.88
CA PHE A 119 -4.33 -9.94 -25.73
C PHE A 119 -5.43 -9.15 -26.44
N ASN A 120 -6.08 -9.78 -27.42
CA ASN A 120 -7.29 -9.24 -28.02
C ASN A 120 -8.47 -9.50 -27.06
N PRO A 121 -9.27 -8.49 -26.68
CA PRO A 121 -9.27 -7.12 -27.21
C PRO A 121 -8.49 -6.10 -26.35
N TYR A 122 -7.78 -5.19 -27.02
CA TYR A 122 -6.91 -4.17 -26.39
C TYR A 122 -7.62 -3.22 -25.42
N TRP A 123 -8.91 -2.95 -25.63
CA TRP A 123 -9.68 -2.05 -24.76
C TRP A 123 -9.74 -2.53 -23.30
N LEU A 124 -9.68 -3.84 -23.07
CA LEU A 124 -9.74 -4.41 -21.73
C LEU A 124 -8.47 -4.08 -20.93
N LEU A 125 -7.33 -4.08 -21.62
CA LEU A 125 -6.05 -3.68 -21.06
C LEU A 125 -6.03 -2.18 -20.75
N ASP A 126 -6.59 -1.35 -21.62
CA ASP A 126 -6.71 0.09 -21.41
C ASP A 126 -7.59 0.43 -20.21
N ILE A 127 -8.73 -0.25 -20.04
CA ILE A 127 -9.59 -0.09 -18.86
C ILE A 127 -8.85 -0.48 -17.59
N ALA A 128 -8.12 -1.59 -17.62
CA ALA A 128 -7.35 -2.01 -16.46
C ALA A 128 -6.26 -0.99 -16.10
N ASN A 129 -5.54 -0.46 -17.09
CA ASN A 129 -4.53 0.58 -16.92
C ASN A 129 -5.15 1.88 -16.39
N ALA A 130 -6.31 2.31 -16.90
CA ALA A 130 -7.03 3.45 -16.36
C ALA A 130 -7.46 3.23 -14.90
N ALA A 131 -7.93 2.01 -14.57
CA ALA A 131 -8.36 1.67 -13.23
C ALA A 131 -7.20 1.64 -12.22
N ILE A 132 -5.99 1.21 -12.61
CA ILE A 132 -4.83 1.30 -11.72
C ILE A 132 -4.39 2.76 -11.52
N VAL A 133 -4.47 3.61 -12.55
CA VAL A 133 -4.20 5.05 -12.41
C VAL A 133 -5.16 5.71 -11.41
N ILE A 134 -6.47 5.48 -11.56
CA ILE A 134 -7.49 6.02 -10.65
C ILE A 134 -7.24 5.54 -9.21
N HIS A 135 -6.95 4.25 -9.04
CA HIS A 135 -6.64 3.68 -7.73
C HIS A 135 -5.38 4.31 -7.11
N LEU A 136 -4.32 4.50 -7.88
CA LEU A 136 -3.06 5.08 -7.41
C LEU A 136 -3.23 6.54 -7.02
N VAL A 137 -4.02 7.32 -7.78
CA VAL A 137 -4.35 8.71 -7.42
C VAL A 137 -5.09 8.75 -6.08
N GLY A 138 -6.11 7.90 -5.90
CA GLY A 138 -6.84 7.80 -4.64
C GLY A 138 -5.96 7.36 -3.47
N ALA A 139 -5.12 6.34 -3.69
CA ALA A 139 -4.17 5.87 -2.68
C ALA A 139 -3.18 6.98 -2.28
N TYR A 140 -2.61 7.69 -3.26
CA TYR A 140 -1.68 8.80 -3.01
C TYR A 140 -2.30 9.85 -2.09
N GLN A 141 -3.56 10.24 -2.34
CA GLN A 141 -4.26 11.24 -1.50
C GLN A 141 -4.41 10.75 -0.05
N VAL A 142 -4.84 9.51 0.15
CA VAL A 142 -5.05 8.94 1.50
C VAL A 142 -3.71 8.74 2.22
N TYR A 143 -2.67 8.27 1.54
CA TYR A 143 -1.35 8.05 2.16
C TYR A 143 -0.62 9.34 2.51
N CYS A 144 -0.79 10.40 1.71
CA CYS A 144 -0.13 11.68 1.99
C CYS A 144 -0.79 12.46 3.14
N GLN A 145 -2.08 12.23 3.42
CA GLN A 145 -2.82 12.96 4.45
C GLN A 145 -2.20 12.85 5.86
N PRO A 146 -1.93 11.65 6.42
CA PRO A 146 -1.31 11.52 7.74
C PRO A 146 0.07 12.18 7.80
N LEU A 147 0.86 12.07 6.73
CA LEU A 147 2.18 12.69 6.65
C LEU A 147 2.08 14.22 6.67
N PHE A 148 1.20 14.78 5.85
CA PHE A 148 0.95 16.22 5.83
C PHE A 148 0.42 16.70 7.18
N ALA A 149 -0.54 16.00 7.77
CA ALA A 149 -1.05 16.32 9.10
C ALA A 149 0.06 16.30 10.16
N PHE A 150 0.94 15.30 10.13
CA PHE A 150 2.07 15.21 11.06
C PHE A 150 3.02 16.39 10.92
N VAL A 151 3.46 16.71 9.70
CA VAL A 151 4.40 17.82 9.45
C VAL A 151 3.76 19.17 9.78
N GLU A 152 2.50 19.38 9.40
CA GLU A 152 1.77 20.62 9.66
C GLU A 152 1.54 20.85 11.16
N LYS A 153 1.10 19.83 11.90
CA LYS A 153 0.94 19.89 13.36
C LYS A 153 2.29 20.16 14.05
N THR A 154 3.35 19.49 13.60
CA THR A 154 4.70 19.66 14.14
C THR A 154 5.22 21.08 13.90
N ALA A 155 5.13 21.58 12.66
CA ALA A 155 5.57 22.93 12.32
C ALA A 155 4.82 23.99 13.13
N THR A 156 3.51 23.83 13.33
CA THR A 156 2.68 24.74 14.14
C THR A 156 3.12 24.73 15.61
N LYS A 157 3.48 23.56 16.15
CA LYS A 157 3.95 23.42 17.55
C LYS A 157 5.32 24.06 17.77
N TYR A 158 6.24 23.93 16.82
CA TYR A 158 7.59 24.49 16.94
C TYR A 158 7.69 25.98 16.61
N PHE A 159 6.82 26.49 15.73
CA PHE A 159 6.84 27.89 15.29
C PHE A 159 5.46 28.57 15.44
N PRO A 160 4.93 28.68 16.68
CA PRO A 160 3.58 29.19 16.91
C PRO A 160 3.41 30.66 16.48
N ASP A 161 4.46 31.48 16.64
CA ASP A 161 4.40 32.92 16.36
C ASP A 161 4.59 33.28 14.87
N ASN A 162 4.92 32.31 14.02
CA ASN A 162 5.18 32.57 12.61
C ASN A 162 3.87 32.68 11.82
N LYS A 163 3.51 33.92 11.45
CA LYS A 163 2.32 34.25 10.65
C LYS A 163 2.26 33.50 9.32
N PHE A 164 3.36 33.03 8.75
CA PHE A 164 3.32 32.20 7.53
C PHE A 164 2.76 30.78 7.79
N ILE A 165 2.98 30.25 9.00
CA ILE A 165 2.60 28.90 9.41
C ILE A 165 1.22 28.90 10.09
N THR A 166 0.87 29.92 10.86
CA THR A 166 -0.39 29.96 11.63
C THR A 166 -1.53 30.74 10.96
N LYS A 167 -1.25 31.61 9.98
CA LYS A 167 -2.31 32.42 9.35
C LYS A 167 -3.10 31.61 8.34
N GLU A 168 -4.39 31.46 8.60
CA GLU A 168 -5.35 30.97 7.63
C GLU A 168 -5.94 32.16 6.84
N VAL A 169 -5.78 32.14 5.53
CA VAL A 169 -6.37 33.10 4.60
C VAL A 169 -7.66 32.49 4.07
N GLU A 170 -8.78 33.15 4.37
CA GLU A 170 -10.08 32.77 3.82
C GLU A 170 -10.26 33.42 2.45
N ILE A 171 -10.28 32.58 1.41
CA ILE A 171 -10.61 33.04 0.05
C ILE A 171 -12.09 32.74 -0.19
N PRO A 172 -12.95 33.77 -0.32
CA PRO A 172 -14.34 33.57 -0.68
C PRO A 172 -14.42 33.15 -2.14
N ILE A 173 -15.02 31.99 -2.41
CA ILE A 173 -15.26 31.50 -3.76
C ILE A 173 -16.74 31.71 -4.07
N PRO A 174 -17.10 32.35 -5.19
CA PRO A 174 -18.51 32.51 -5.57
C PRO A 174 -19.19 31.14 -5.72
N GLY A 175 -20.18 30.84 -4.86
CA GLY A 175 -20.98 29.62 -4.92
C GLY A 175 -20.50 28.42 -4.07
N PHE A 176 -19.36 28.51 -3.37
CA PHE A 176 -18.85 27.46 -2.46
C PHE A 176 -18.49 28.01 -1.08
N LYS A 177 -18.31 27.13 -0.09
CA LYS A 177 -17.78 27.52 1.23
C LYS A 177 -16.41 28.18 1.08
N SER A 178 -16.12 29.19 1.92
CA SER A 178 -14.83 29.87 1.95
C SER A 178 -13.69 28.88 2.15
N LEU A 179 -12.67 28.96 1.30
CA LEU A 179 -11.52 28.06 1.35
C LEU A 179 -10.48 28.65 2.32
N LYS A 180 -10.27 27.99 3.45
CA LYS A 180 -9.25 28.34 4.46
C LYS A 180 -7.88 27.84 3.99
N LEU A 181 -7.18 28.67 3.22
CA LEU A 181 -5.84 28.33 2.72
C LEU A 181 -4.78 28.85 3.67
N ASN A 182 -3.83 27.98 3.98
CA ASN A 182 -2.64 28.35 4.73
C ASN A 182 -1.46 28.28 3.75
N LEU A 183 -0.69 29.37 3.66
CA LEU A 183 0.39 29.50 2.68
C LEU A 183 1.49 28.45 2.90
N PHE A 184 1.80 28.12 4.16
CA PHE A 184 2.72 27.03 4.47
C PHE A 184 2.21 25.68 3.96
N ARG A 185 0.92 25.36 4.19
CA ARG A 185 0.31 24.10 3.68
C ARG A 185 0.44 24.00 2.16
N LEU A 186 0.19 25.10 1.44
CA LEU A 186 0.28 25.12 -0.03
C LEU A 186 1.71 24.89 -0.50
N VAL A 187 2.67 25.69 0.00
CA VAL A 187 4.07 25.63 -0.43
C VAL A 187 4.70 24.27 -0.10
N TRP A 188 4.52 23.80 1.13
CA TRP A 188 5.09 22.52 1.57
C TRP A 188 4.57 21.34 0.75
N ARG A 189 3.24 21.25 0.54
CA ARG A 189 2.65 20.16 -0.24
C ARG A 189 3.12 20.18 -1.69
N THR A 190 3.25 21.36 -2.31
CA THR A 190 3.79 21.48 -3.67
C THR A 190 5.26 21.04 -3.74
N ILE A 191 6.10 21.49 -2.80
CA ILE A 191 7.51 21.08 -2.73
C ILE A 191 7.61 19.56 -2.55
N PHE A 192 6.81 18.98 -1.67
CA PHE A 192 6.78 17.53 -1.44
C PHE A 192 6.43 16.75 -2.72
N VAL A 193 5.42 17.18 -3.47
CA VAL A 193 5.04 16.55 -4.75
C VAL A 193 6.17 16.66 -5.78
N ILE A 194 6.80 17.83 -5.90
CA ILE A 194 7.91 18.05 -6.83
C ILE A 194 9.09 17.13 -6.49
N ILE A 195 9.50 17.10 -5.22
CA ILE A 195 10.62 16.27 -4.76
C ILE A 195 10.34 14.79 -5.01
N THR A 196 9.17 14.31 -4.60
CA THR A 196 8.81 12.88 -4.79
C THR A 196 8.76 12.51 -6.27
N THR A 197 8.25 13.39 -7.12
CA THR A 197 8.23 13.21 -8.58
C THR A 197 9.65 13.13 -9.17
N ILE A 198 10.54 14.04 -8.78
CA ILE A 198 11.95 14.02 -9.22
C ILE A 198 12.63 12.72 -8.77
N ILE A 199 12.44 12.32 -7.52
CA ILE A 199 13.01 11.06 -7.01
C ILE A 199 12.47 9.87 -7.80
N SER A 200 11.16 9.83 -8.10
CA SER A 200 10.56 8.77 -8.92
C SER A 200 11.13 8.73 -10.34
N MET A 201 11.41 9.88 -10.95
CA MET A 201 12.04 9.94 -12.28
C MET A 201 13.50 9.48 -12.26
N LEU A 202 14.24 9.79 -11.20
CA LEU A 202 15.65 9.42 -11.04
C LEU A 202 15.84 7.94 -10.68
N MET A 203 14.81 7.27 -10.15
CA MET A 203 14.91 5.92 -9.62
C MET A 203 13.97 4.94 -10.36
N PRO A 204 14.37 4.43 -11.55
CA PRO A 204 13.57 3.47 -12.31
C PRO A 204 13.41 2.10 -11.61
N PHE A 205 14.22 1.80 -10.59
CA PHE A 205 14.20 0.55 -9.80
C PHE A 205 13.53 0.69 -8.43
N PHE A 206 12.72 1.74 -8.22
CA PHE A 206 12.12 2.04 -6.90
C PHE A 206 11.40 0.84 -6.26
N ASN A 207 10.73 0.01 -7.07
CA ASN A 207 10.06 -1.20 -6.58
C ASN A 207 11.02 -2.20 -5.95
N ASP A 208 12.23 -2.37 -6.51
CA ASP A 208 13.25 -3.26 -5.93
C ASP A 208 13.78 -2.69 -4.61
N CYS A 209 14.10 -1.39 -4.57
CA CYS A 209 14.54 -0.72 -3.35
C CYS A 209 13.49 -0.81 -2.22
N CYS A 210 12.21 -0.66 -2.56
CA CYS A 210 11.12 -0.80 -1.60
C CYS A 210 11.05 -2.22 -1.04
N ARG A 211 11.11 -3.23 -1.92
CA ARG A 211 11.11 -4.64 -1.53
C ARG A 211 12.26 -4.94 -0.58
N ASP A 212 13.46 -4.50 -0.90
CA ASP A 212 14.64 -4.76 -0.07
C ASP A 212 14.55 -4.07 1.29
N SER A 213 14.12 -2.80 1.33
CA SER A 213 13.92 -2.04 2.57
C SER A 213 12.86 -2.69 3.48
N TRP A 214 11.74 -3.11 2.90
CA TRP A 214 10.67 -3.79 3.64
C TRP A 214 11.07 -5.19 4.10
N CYS A 215 11.88 -5.90 3.31
CA CYS A 215 12.42 -7.19 3.71
C CYS A 215 13.33 -7.04 4.94
N ILE A 216 14.25 -6.07 4.91
CA ILE A 216 15.12 -5.76 6.05
C ILE A 216 14.29 -5.39 7.27
N ARG A 217 13.26 -4.55 7.10
CA ARG A 217 12.36 -4.15 8.18
C ARG A 217 11.61 -5.34 8.78
N LEU A 218 11.14 -6.28 7.96
CA LEU A 218 10.48 -7.50 8.42
C LEU A 218 11.43 -8.41 9.21
N LEU A 219 12.66 -8.60 8.72
CA LEU A 219 13.69 -9.38 9.41
C LEU A 219 14.13 -8.71 10.73
N ALA A 220 14.25 -7.39 10.75
CA ALA A 220 14.58 -6.62 11.94
C ALA A 220 13.44 -6.64 12.97
N PHE A 221 12.19 -6.51 12.53
CA PHE A 221 11.01 -6.54 13.40
C PHE A 221 10.88 -7.89 14.12
N ASN A 222 11.08 -9.01 13.41
CA ASN A 222 11.08 -10.35 14.02
C ASN A 222 12.25 -10.58 15.00
N ARG A 223 13.39 -9.88 14.83
CA ARG A 223 14.52 -9.95 15.77
C ARG A 223 14.34 -9.05 16.99
N LEU A 224 13.73 -7.88 16.82
CA LEU A 224 13.58 -6.88 17.89
C LEU A 224 12.31 -7.10 18.73
N PHE A 225 11.30 -7.76 18.17
CA PHE A 225 10.04 -8.05 18.85
C PHE A 225 9.54 -9.47 18.55
N PRO A 226 10.22 -10.52 19.04
CA PRO A 226 9.66 -11.87 19.00
C PRO A 226 8.48 -11.92 19.98
N GLY A 227 7.24 -11.93 19.46
CA GLY A 227 6.06 -12.31 20.23
C GLY A 227 5.51 -11.30 21.26
N ARG A 228 5.79 -10.00 21.13
CA ARG A 228 5.07 -9.00 21.96
C ARG A 228 3.80 -8.53 21.27
N ASP A 229 2.68 -9.11 21.69
CA ASP A 229 1.37 -8.50 21.53
C ASP A 229 1.38 -7.14 22.25
N VAL A 230 1.64 -6.07 21.50
CA VAL A 230 1.62 -4.68 21.98
C VAL A 230 0.25 -4.31 22.59
N TYR A 231 -0.80 -5.10 22.35
CA TYR A 231 -2.14 -4.90 22.88
C TYR A 231 -2.42 -5.56 24.24
N SER A 232 -1.53 -6.40 24.78
CA SER A 232 -1.81 -7.09 26.05
C SER A 232 -1.47 -6.25 27.28
N THR A 233 -0.58 -5.25 27.17
CA THR A 233 -0.12 -4.47 28.33
C THR A 233 -1.06 -3.35 28.75
N GLU A 234 -1.94 -2.88 27.85
CA GLU A 234 -2.91 -1.83 28.19
C GLU A 234 -4.13 -2.38 28.96
N LYS A 235 -4.40 -3.68 28.86
CA LYS A 235 -5.52 -4.33 29.59
C LYS A 235 -5.22 -4.68 31.04
N ASP A 236 -3.96 -4.84 31.40
CA ASP A 236 -3.57 -5.21 32.77
C ASP A 236 -3.43 -3.98 33.68
N THR A 237 -3.51 -2.76 33.13
CA THR A 237 -3.42 -1.51 33.91
C THR A 237 -4.79 -0.89 34.21
N GLU A 238 -5.85 -1.25 33.49
CA GLU A 238 -7.22 -0.79 33.75
C GLU A 238 -8.04 -1.73 34.66
N MET A 239 -7.43 -2.82 35.14
CA MET A 239 -8.12 -3.87 35.90
C MET A 239 -7.65 -4.00 37.37
N GLU A 240 -7.14 -2.92 37.95
CA GLU A 240 -6.99 -2.80 39.40
C GLU A 240 -8.14 -1.92 39.95
N PRO A 241 -9.23 -2.50 40.47
CA PRO A 241 -10.21 -1.72 41.20
C PRO A 241 -9.59 -1.32 42.55
N GLU A 242 -9.49 -0.03 42.82
CA GLU A 242 -9.33 0.48 44.18
C GLU A 242 -10.49 -0.08 45.03
N MET A 243 -10.20 -1.10 45.83
CA MET A 243 -10.88 -1.40 47.08
C MET A 243 -10.06 -0.73 48.17
N ASP A 244 -10.54 0.43 48.63
CA ASP A 244 -10.84 0.75 50.04
C ASP A 244 -11.34 2.20 50.17
#